data_AF-A0A2T1LSZ8-F1
#
_entry.id   AF-A0A2T1LSZ8-F1
#
_cell.length_a   1.000
_cell.length_b   1.000
_cell.length_c   1.000
_cell.angle_alpha   90.00
_cell.angle_beta   90.00
_cell.angle_gamma   90.00
#
_symmetry.space_group_name_H-M   'P 1'
#
loop_
_entity.id
_entity.type
_entity.pdbx_description
1 polymer ?
#
loop_
_entity_poly.entity_id
_entity_poly.type
_entity_poly.pdbx_seq_one_letter_code
_entity_poly.pdbx_strand_id
1 'polypeptide(L)'
;MYGTFSLLAILIAVLVFGKVKLTQAHKNLQFEQYKSQDLKKKLKLALHTIKKMETNPDLVHSRAFNLDYLRMRMDEEVFHYVIVNQIKLKIVQLIGEALRPSTAKNAVGIIPGSRQVEETFDVTYEVEAQEGKWNKGVLFRIQIKLTKLPTQTTTATVNEIIECIEIFLSAAEEHDNWQPAIHGHVVLMSWDQKAKPTPLMILEQSEEGVNVSFRSAPVKSISSVSSSRPQ
;
A
#
# COMPACT_ATOMS: atom_id res chain seq x y z
N MET A 1 46.39 44.25 -22.95
CA MET A 1 44.93 44.01 -22.76
C MET A 1 44.53 42.53 -22.76
N TYR A 2 45.22 41.61 -23.45
CA TYR A 2 44.80 40.19 -23.49
C TYR A 2 44.90 39.41 -22.16
N GLY A 3 45.89 39.74 -21.31
CA GLY A 3 46.09 39.04 -20.03
C GLY A 3 44.97 39.24 -19.01
N THR A 4 44.32 40.42 -19.00
CA THR A 4 43.23 40.72 -18.07
C THR A 4 41.94 39.99 -18.44
N PHE A 5 41.67 39.80 -19.73
CA PHE A 5 40.51 39.00 -20.19
C PHE A 5 40.69 37.50 -19.93
N SER A 6 41.91 36.98 -20.10
CA SER A 6 42.22 35.58 -19.74
C SER A 6 42.05 35.33 -18.25
N LEU A 7 42.54 36.25 -17.40
CA LEU A 7 42.39 36.16 -15.96
C LEU A 7 40.92 36.22 -15.52
N LEU A 8 40.12 37.09 -16.16
CA LEU A 8 38.68 37.21 -15.91
C LEU A 8 37.94 35.90 -16.25
N ALA A 9 38.27 35.28 -17.38
CA ALA A 9 37.65 34.02 -17.80
C ALA A 9 37.96 32.87 -16.83
N ILE A 10 39.20 32.76 -16.36
CA ILE A 10 39.61 31.78 -15.35
C ILE A 10 38.85 32.01 -14.03
N LEU A 11 38.71 33.28 -13.62
CA LEU A 11 38.02 33.63 -12.39
C LEU A 11 36.52 33.27 -12.45
N ILE A 12 35.87 33.51 -13.60
CA ILE A 12 34.48 33.08 -13.83
C ILE A 12 34.36 31.55 -13.79
N ALA A 13 35.29 30.82 -14.42
CA ALA A 13 35.29 29.36 -14.41
C ALA A 13 35.42 28.79 -12.98
N VAL A 14 36.29 29.37 -12.16
CA VAL A 14 36.46 28.98 -10.75
C VAL A 14 35.20 29.27 -9.93
N LEU A 15 34.56 30.43 -10.14
CA LEU A 15 33.31 30.78 -9.46
C LEU A 15 32.16 29.82 -9.81
N VAL A 16 32.00 29.49 -11.09
CA VAL A 16 30.96 28.55 -11.55
C VAL A 16 31.22 27.15 -11.00
N PHE A 17 32.45 26.65 -11.10
CA PHE A 17 32.82 25.33 -10.57
C PHE A 17 32.64 25.25 -9.05
N GLY A 18 33.03 26.30 -8.32
CA GLY A 18 32.81 26.42 -6.89
C GLY A 18 31.33 26.37 -6.51
N LYS A 19 30.47 27.10 -7.22
CA LYS A 19 29.02 27.07 -6.98
C LYS A 19 28.41 25.69 -7.26
N VAL A 20 28.83 25.00 -8.32
CA VAL A 20 28.35 23.65 -8.62
C VAL A 20 28.73 22.67 -7.50
N LYS A 21 30.00 22.70 -7.06
CA LYS A 21 30.48 21.84 -5.97
C LYS A 21 29.78 22.12 -4.64
N LEU A 22 29.57 23.40 -4.29
CA LEU A 22 28.83 23.80 -3.09
C LEU A 22 27.37 23.30 -3.14
N THR A 23 26.72 23.43 -4.29
CA THR A 23 25.33 22.97 -4.46
C THR A 23 25.24 21.45 -4.32
N GLN A 24 26.20 20.71 -4.88
CA GLN A 24 26.26 19.25 -4.76
C GLN A 24 26.53 18.80 -3.32
N ALA A 25 27.47 19.47 -2.63
CA ALA A 25 27.74 19.21 -1.21
C ALA A 25 26.52 19.51 -0.33
N HIS A 26 25.78 20.59 -0.61
CA HIS A 26 24.57 20.93 0.12
C HIS A 26 23.46 19.89 -0.07
N LYS A 27 23.25 19.40 -1.29
CA LYS A 27 22.30 18.31 -1.58
C LYS A 27 22.66 17.03 -0.83
N ASN A 28 23.95 16.65 -0.84
CA ASN A 28 24.41 15.46 -0.13
C ASN A 28 24.24 15.60 1.39
N LEU A 29 24.51 16.79 1.95
CA LEU A 29 24.28 17.07 3.36
C LEU A 29 22.81 16.96 3.74
N GLN A 30 21.90 17.49 2.94
CA GLN A 30 20.47 17.34 3.19
C GLN A 30 20.05 15.86 3.12
N PHE A 31 20.52 15.12 2.12
CA PHE A 31 20.23 13.69 1.99
C PHE A 31 20.71 12.89 3.22
N GLU A 32 21.94 13.13 3.68
CA GLU A 32 22.47 12.49 4.89
C GLU A 32 21.68 12.91 6.15
N GLN A 33 21.25 14.17 6.24
CA GLN A 33 20.38 14.63 7.33
C GLN A 33 19.03 13.92 7.33
N TYR A 34 18.38 13.77 6.17
CA TYR A 34 17.13 13.02 6.06
C TYR A 34 17.31 11.55 6.45
N LYS A 35 18.38 10.92 5.97
CA LYS A 35 18.73 9.54 6.31
C LYS A 35 18.99 9.37 7.81
N SER A 36 19.68 10.34 8.43
CA SER A 36 19.93 10.36 9.87
C SER A 36 18.64 10.53 10.68
N GLN A 37 17.73 11.41 10.23
CA GLN A 37 16.43 11.59 10.87
C GLN A 37 15.54 10.35 10.76
N ASP A 38 15.49 9.72 9.59
CA ASP A 38 14.77 8.45 9.40
C ASP A 38 15.32 7.35 10.30
N LEU A 39 16.66 7.19 10.32
CA LEU A 39 17.31 6.22 11.19
C LEU A 39 17.03 6.47 12.67
N LYS A 40 16.97 7.75 13.09
CA LYS A 40 16.60 8.13 14.46
C LYS A 40 15.15 7.76 14.78
N LYS A 41 14.21 7.92 13.84
CA LYS A 41 12.81 7.49 14.02
C LYS A 41 12.73 5.97 14.21
N LYS A 42 13.38 5.21 13.33
CA LYS A 42 13.46 3.74 13.40
C LYS A 42 14.07 3.27 14.72
N LEU A 43 15.17 3.90 15.16
CA LEU A 43 15.82 3.58 16.42
C LEU A 43 14.94 3.94 17.63
N LYS A 44 14.21 5.05 17.59
CA LYS A 44 13.24 5.43 18.63
C LYS A 44 12.11 4.41 18.73
N LEU A 45 11.56 3.97 17.60
CA LEU A 45 10.54 2.93 17.55
C LEU A 45 11.06 1.62 18.15
N ALA A 46 12.25 1.18 17.73
CA ALA A 46 12.89 -0.02 18.26
C ALA A 46 13.13 0.05 19.77
N LEU A 47 13.70 1.16 20.28
CA LEU A 47 13.92 1.37 21.71
C LEU A 47 12.61 1.41 22.51
N HIS A 48 11.58 2.06 21.99
CA HIS A 48 10.27 2.08 22.62
C HIS A 48 9.69 0.67 22.73
N THR A 49 9.80 -0.11 21.66
CA THR A 49 9.40 -1.52 21.65
C THR A 49 10.20 -2.34 22.66
N ILE A 50 11.53 -2.21 22.71
CA ILE A 50 12.38 -2.92 23.68
C ILE A 50 12.02 -2.54 25.13
N LYS A 51 11.88 -1.24 25.43
CA LYS A 51 11.52 -0.77 26.78
C LYS A 51 10.15 -1.30 27.22
N LYS A 52 9.18 -1.36 26.30
CA LYS A 52 7.86 -1.94 26.53
C LYS A 52 7.96 -3.43 26.88
N MET A 53 8.92 -4.15 26.29
CA MET A 53 9.21 -5.57 26.55
C MET A 53 9.91 -5.78 27.89
N GLU A 54 10.86 -4.91 28.24
CA GLU A 54 11.55 -4.94 29.54
C GLU A 54 10.59 -4.65 30.70
N THR A 55 9.63 -3.74 30.49
CA THR A 55 8.63 -3.38 31.51
C THR A 55 7.60 -4.49 31.71
N ASN A 56 7.29 -5.28 30.67
CA ASN A 56 6.31 -6.36 30.72
C ASN A 56 6.70 -7.51 29.78
N PRO A 57 7.41 -8.54 30.27
CA PRO A 57 7.87 -9.66 29.45
C PRO A 57 6.72 -10.48 28.84
N ASP A 58 5.52 -10.46 29.45
CA ASP A 58 4.33 -11.11 28.90
C ASP A 58 3.83 -10.45 27.60
N LEU A 59 4.25 -9.20 27.31
CA LEU A 59 3.91 -8.53 26.06
C LEU A 59 4.71 -9.02 24.84
N VAL A 60 5.74 -9.84 25.03
CA VAL A 60 6.49 -10.50 23.92
C VAL A 60 5.57 -11.36 23.07
N HIS A 61 4.55 -11.96 23.69
CA HIS A 61 3.53 -12.75 23.01
C HIS A 61 2.24 -11.95 22.74
N SER A 62 2.26 -10.64 22.98
CA SER A 62 1.08 -9.80 22.76
C SER A 62 0.85 -9.52 21.28
N ARG A 63 -0.41 -9.51 20.87
CA ARG A 63 -0.83 -9.21 19.49
C ARG A 63 -0.32 -7.84 19.01
N ALA A 64 -0.27 -6.84 19.89
CA ALA A 64 0.23 -5.51 19.57
C ALA A 64 1.70 -5.56 19.13
N PHE A 65 2.52 -6.37 19.78
CA PHE A 65 3.91 -6.59 19.39
C PHE A 65 4.02 -7.23 17.99
N ASN A 66 3.19 -8.24 17.68
CA ASN A 66 3.21 -8.88 16.36
C ASN A 66 2.82 -7.90 15.23
N LEU A 67 1.85 -7.02 15.47
CA LEU A 67 1.44 -6.02 14.49
C LEU A 67 2.47 -4.89 14.33
N ASP A 68 3.07 -4.43 15.43
CA ASP A 68 4.14 -3.41 15.39
C ASP A 68 5.40 -3.98 14.69
N TYR A 69 5.72 -5.25 14.94
CA TYR A 69 6.80 -5.95 14.25
C TYR A 69 6.49 -6.17 12.78
N LEU A 70 5.27 -6.57 12.43
CA LEU A 70 4.84 -6.72 11.04
C LEU A 70 4.99 -5.39 10.31
N ARG A 71 4.52 -4.27 10.88
CA ARG A 71 4.69 -2.93 10.31
C ARG A 71 6.15 -2.59 10.07
N MET A 72 7.01 -2.77 11.08
CA MET A 72 8.44 -2.54 10.95
C MET A 72 9.09 -3.41 9.86
N ARG A 73 8.63 -4.67 9.70
CA ARG A 73 9.10 -5.57 8.64
C ARG A 73 8.55 -5.21 7.26
N MET A 74 7.35 -4.64 7.17
CA MET A 74 6.77 -4.16 5.91
C MET A 74 7.50 -2.95 5.31
N ASP A 75 8.35 -2.26 6.08
CA ASP A 75 9.28 -1.23 5.58
C ASP A 75 10.50 -1.81 4.85
N GLU A 76 10.79 -3.11 5.01
CA GLU A 76 11.89 -3.79 4.33
C GLU A 76 11.46 -4.20 2.91
N GLU A 77 12.17 -3.72 1.88
CA GLU A 77 11.79 -3.92 0.46
C GLU A 77 11.58 -5.38 0.07
N VAL A 78 12.49 -6.27 0.49
CA VAL A 78 12.43 -7.71 0.15
C VAL A 78 11.24 -8.39 0.85
N PHE A 79 11.07 -8.12 2.15
CA PHE A 79 9.97 -8.69 2.92
C PHE A 79 8.62 -8.20 2.38
N HIS A 80 8.50 -6.89 2.17
CA HIS A 80 7.34 -6.25 1.58
C HIS A 80 6.94 -6.91 0.25
N TYR A 81 7.91 -7.05 -0.67
CA TYR A 81 7.67 -7.64 -1.98
C TYR A 81 7.14 -9.08 -1.89
N VAL A 82 7.75 -9.92 -1.04
CA VAL A 82 7.34 -11.33 -0.88
C VAL A 82 5.91 -11.42 -0.33
N ILE A 83 5.58 -10.63 0.69
CA ILE A 83 4.26 -10.64 1.33
C ILE A 83 3.19 -10.12 0.38
N VAL A 84 3.42 -8.98 -0.26
CA VAL A 84 2.47 -8.38 -1.21
C VAL A 84 2.24 -9.30 -2.40
N ASN A 85 3.30 -9.93 -2.93
CA ASN A 85 3.15 -10.88 -4.03
C ASN A 85 2.35 -12.13 -3.62
N GLN A 86 2.59 -12.66 -2.42
CA GLN A 86 1.80 -13.77 -1.88
C GLN A 86 0.31 -13.40 -1.80
N ILE A 87 0.00 -12.21 -1.28
CA ILE A 87 -1.36 -11.68 -1.19
C ILE A 87 -1.99 -11.54 -2.57
N LYS A 88 -1.27 -10.94 -3.53
CA LYS A 88 -1.70 -10.79 -4.94
C LYS A 88 -2.11 -12.13 -5.54
N LEU A 89 -1.27 -13.15 -5.41
CA LEU A 89 -1.57 -14.49 -5.93
C LEU A 89 -2.80 -15.11 -5.27
N LYS A 90 -2.93 -15.01 -3.94
CA LYS A 90 -4.08 -15.56 -3.20
C LYS A 90 -5.39 -14.87 -3.55
N ILE A 91 -5.39 -13.54 -3.70
CA ILE A 91 -6.58 -12.78 -4.08
C ILE A 91 -6.99 -13.09 -5.51
N VAL A 92 -6.05 -13.13 -6.46
CA VAL A 92 -6.34 -13.51 -7.86
C VAL A 92 -6.92 -14.91 -7.95
N GLN A 93 -6.44 -15.85 -7.13
CA GLN A 93 -6.99 -17.21 -7.08
C GLN A 93 -8.39 -17.23 -6.45
N LEU A 94 -8.51 -16.84 -5.18
CA LEU A 94 -9.75 -17.01 -4.41
C LEU A 94 -10.87 -16.09 -4.88
N ILE A 95 -10.58 -14.80 -5.03
CA ILE A 95 -11.58 -13.81 -5.44
C ILE A 95 -11.80 -13.89 -6.94
N GLY A 96 -10.75 -14.12 -7.73
CA GLY A 96 -10.92 -14.34 -9.16
C GLY A 96 -11.84 -15.52 -9.47
N GLU A 97 -11.71 -16.64 -8.73
CA GLU A 97 -12.63 -17.78 -8.84
C GLU A 97 -14.04 -17.45 -8.34
N ALA A 98 -14.18 -16.83 -7.17
CA ALA A 98 -15.49 -16.44 -6.62
C ALA A 98 -16.25 -15.46 -7.53
N LEU A 99 -15.53 -14.60 -8.26
CA LEU A 99 -16.12 -13.65 -9.19
C LEU A 99 -16.47 -14.27 -10.55
N ARG A 100 -15.89 -15.42 -10.96
CA ARG A 100 -16.15 -16.00 -12.30
C ARG A 100 -17.64 -16.18 -12.58
N PRO A 101 -18.12 -15.85 -13.80
CA PRO A 101 -19.52 -16.09 -14.16
C PRO A 101 -19.81 -17.59 -14.13
N SER A 102 -20.57 -18.05 -13.13
CA SER A 102 -21.02 -19.44 -13.07
C SER A 102 -22.03 -19.69 -14.18
N THR A 103 -21.66 -20.52 -15.15
CA THR A 103 -22.56 -21.01 -16.21
C THR A 103 -23.66 -21.94 -15.69
N ALA A 104 -23.58 -22.40 -14.43
CA ALA A 104 -24.49 -23.39 -13.86
C ALA A 104 -25.84 -22.81 -13.38
N LYS A 105 -25.99 -21.49 -13.23
CA LYS A 105 -27.23 -20.85 -12.75
C LYS A 105 -27.98 -20.02 -13.81
N ASN A 106 -27.59 -20.12 -15.08
CA ASN A 106 -28.33 -19.50 -16.18
C ASN A 106 -29.47 -20.41 -16.67
N ALA A 107 -30.32 -20.85 -15.75
CA ALA A 107 -31.63 -21.38 -16.06
C ALA A 107 -32.64 -20.25 -15.86
N VAL A 108 -33.10 -19.66 -16.96
CA VAL A 108 -34.34 -18.88 -17.10
C VAL A 108 -34.52 -17.67 -16.15
N GLY A 109 -34.25 -16.46 -16.65
CA GLY A 109 -35.02 -15.26 -16.30
C GLY A 109 -34.83 -14.60 -14.92
N ILE A 110 -33.92 -15.07 -14.07
CA ILE A 110 -33.66 -14.42 -12.77
C ILE A 110 -32.51 -13.42 -12.91
N ILE A 111 -32.78 -12.15 -12.61
CA ILE A 111 -31.75 -11.10 -12.47
C ILE A 111 -30.75 -11.59 -11.42
N PRO A 112 -29.46 -11.74 -11.73
CA PRO A 112 -28.48 -12.21 -10.76
C PRO A 112 -28.40 -11.19 -9.62
N GLY A 113 -28.85 -11.59 -8.43
CA GLY A 113 -28.67 -10.82 -7.21
C GLY A 113 -27.19 -10.53 -6.94
N SER A 114 -26.92 -9.46 -6.20
CA SER A 114 -25.57 -9.07 -5.77
C SER A 114 -24.82 -10.27 -5.20
N ARG A 115 -23.63 -10.55 -5.73
CA ARG A 115 -22.81 -11.67 -5.23
C ARG A 115 -22.14 -11.26 -3.93
N GLN A 116 -22.28 -12.13 -2.93
CA GLN A 116 -21.54 -12.05 -1.68
C GLN A 116 -20.29 -12.94 -1.80
N VAL A 117 -19.14 -12.41 -1.37
CA VAL A 117 -17.87 -13.13 -1.32
C VAL A 117 -17.38 -13.05 0.12
N GLU A 118 -17.27 -14.21 0.77
CA GLU A 118 -16.65 -14.35 2.08
C GLU A 118 -15.50 -15.36 1.94
N GLU A 119 -14.28 -14.85 1.88
CA GLU A 119 -13.08 -15.66 1.69
C GLU A 119 -12.05 -15.37 2.77
N THR A 120 -11.34 -16.40 3.20
CA THR A 120 -10.31 -16.28 4.24
C THR A 120 -9.07 -17.06 3.85
N PHE A 121 -7.89 -16.43 3.97
CA PHE A 121 -6.63 -17.08 3.66
C PHE A 121 -5.47 -16.64 4.56
N ASP A 122 -4.48 -17.53 4.65
CA ASP A 122 -3.30 -17.35 5.49
C ASP A 122 -2.13 -16.78 4.68
N VAL A 123 -1.50 -15.75 5.24
CA VAL A 123 -0.23 -15.19 4.78
C VAL A 123 0.88 -15.86 5.59
N THR A 124 1.87 -16.42 4.91
CA THR A 124 2.88 -17.28 5.53
C THR A 124 4.27 -16.75 5.31
N TYR A 125 5.16 -17.01 6.25
CA TYR A 125 6.58 -16.73 6.12
C TYR A 125 7.38 -18.01 6.27
N GLU A 126 8.49 -18.07 5.54
CA GLU A 126 9.45 -19.15 5.64
C GLU A 126 10.64 -18.66 6.47
N VAL A 127 10.94 -19.38 7.55
CA VAL A 127 12.12 -19.13 8.37
C VAL A 127 13.07 -20.28 8.17
N GLU A 128 14.33 -19.95 7.90
CA GLU A 128 15.41 -20.91 7.98
C GLU A 128 15.58 -21.34 9.45
N ALA A 129 15.21 -22.57 9.77
CA ALA A 129 15.46 -23.12 11.09
C ALA A 129 16.92 -23.58 11.21
N GLN A 130 17.43 -23.65 12.43
CA GLN A 130 18.69 -24.34 12.71
C GLN A 130 18.58 -25.78 12.17
N GLU A 131 19.57 -26.19 11.36
CA GLU A 131 19.63 -27.44 10.57
C GLU A 131 19.14 -27.38 9.09
N GLY A 132 18.95 -26.19 8.51
CA GLY A 132 18.71 -26.07 7.05
C GLY A 132 17.33 -26.56 6.60
N LYS A 133 16.40 -26.74 7.54
CA LYS A 133 14.98 -27.02 7.27
C LYS A 133 14.21 -25.70 7.29
N TRP A 134 13.48 -25.43 6.22
CA TRP A 134 12.60 -24.28 6.12
C TRP A 134 11.29 -24.56 6.87
N ASN A 135 11.05 -23.84 7.96
CA ASN A 135 9.79 -23.93 8.69
C ASN A 135 8.84 -22.85 8.17
N LYS A 136 7.66 -23.28 7.72
CA LYS A 136 6.59 -22.38 7.25
C LYS A 136 5.68 -22.00 8.41
N GLY A 137 5.71 -20.74 8.80
CA GLY A 137 4.83 -20.17 9.82
C GLY A 137 3.72 -19.33 9.19
N VAL A 138 2.59 -19.16 9.89
CA VAL A 138 1.54 -18.20 9.51
C VAL A 138 1.85 -16.87 10.19
N LEU A 139 2.01 -15.80 9.41
CA LEU A 139 2.20 -14.44 9.94
C LEU A 139 0.86 -13.87 10.42
N PHE A 140 -0.11 -13.84 9.53
CA PHE A 140 -1.45 -13.33 9.78
C PHE A 140 -2.45 -13.91 8.78
N ARG A 141 -3.73 -13.76 9.07
CA ARG A 141 -4.85 -14.20 8.26
C ARG A 141 -5.57 -12.99 7.70
N ILE A 142 -6.07 -13.09 6.48
CA ILE A 142 -6.90 -12.08 5.83
C ILE A 142 -8.28 -12.67 5.60
N GLN A 143 -9.33 -11.99 6.07
CA GLN A 143 -10.73 -12.29 5.78
C GLN A 143 -11.34 -11.14 4.99
N ILE A 144 -11.97 -11.49 3.87
CA ILE A 144 -12.58 -10.55 2.93
C ILE A 144 -14.07 -10.84 2.87
N LYS A 145 -14.89 -9.84 3.23
CA LYS A 145 -16.35 -9.88 3.24
C LYS A 145 -16.90 -8.78 2.34
N LEU A 146 -17.33 -9.16 1.15
CA LEU A 146 -17.88 -8.25 0.14
C LEU A 146 -19.32 -8.67 -0.15
N THR A 147 -20.26 -7.74 -0.06
CA THR A 147 -21.70 -8.05 -0.15
C THR A 147 -22.36 -7.54 -1.44
N LYS A 148 -21.82 -6.46 -2.02
CA LYS A 148 -22.36 -5.75 -3.18
C LYS A 148 -21.34 -5.72 -4.32
N LEU A 149 -21.01 -6.89 -4.85
CA LEU A 149 -20.12 -6.99 -6.01
C LEU A 149 -20.92 -6.94 -7.32
N PRO A 150 -20.44 -6.17 -8.33
CA PRO A 150 -21.03 -6.17 -9.65
C PRO A 150 -20.95 -7.58 -10.27
N THR A 151 -21.96 -7.91 -11.08
CA THR A 151 -22.14 -9.25 -11.67
C THR A 151 -21.15 -9.56 -12.80
N GLN A 152 -20.42 -8.55 -13.30
CA GLN A 152 -19.30 -8.74 -14.22
C GLN A 152 -17.95 -8.69 -13.48
N THR A 153 -17.17 -9.75 -13.68
CA THR A 153 -15.75 -9.87 -13.33
C THR A 153 -14.96 -8.74 -13.97
N THR A 154 -14.51 -7.79 -13.16
CA THR A 154 -13.54 -6.81 -13.64
C THR A 154 -12.24 -7.08 -12.90
N THR A 155 -11.15 -7.35 -13.63
CA THR A 155 -9.79 -7.39 -13.06
C THR A 155 -9.51 -6.14 -12.21
N ALA A 156 -10.18 -5.02 -12.53
CA ALA A 156 -10.23 -3.81 -11.71
C ALA A 156 -10.62 -4.07 -10.24
N THR A 157 -11.66 -4.88 -9.96
CA THR A 157 -12.07 -5.20 -8.58
C THR A 157 -10.96 -5.90 -7.79
N VAL A 158 -10.30 -6.85 -8.44
CA VAL A 158 -9.22 -7.64 -7.83
C VAL A 158 -8.03 -6.72 -7.52
N ASN A 159 -7.70 -5.83 -8.44
CA ASN A 159 -6.64 -4.83 -8.26
C ASN A 159 -6.98 -3.82 -7.15
N GLU A 160 -8.21 -3.31 -7.09
CA GLU A 160 -8.66 -2.40 -6.03
C GLU A 160 -8.54 -3.05 -4.64
N ILE A 161 -8.91 -4.32 -4.51
CA ILE A 161 -8.76 -5.08 -3.25
C ILE A 161 -7.28 -5.22 -2.89
N ILE A 162 -6.44 -5.57 -3.86
CA ILE A 162 -4.98 -5.68 -3.68
C ILE A 162 -4.40 -4.34 -3.20
N GLU A 163 -4.73 -3.24 -3.88
CA GLU A 163 -4.25 -1.90 -3.55
C GLU A 163 -4.70 -1.47 -2.15
N CYS A 164 -5.96 -1.72 -1.78
CA CYS A 164 -6.45 -1.41 -0.43
C CYS A 164 -5.66 -2.18 0.65
N ILE A 165 -5.38 -3.47 0.42
CA ILE A 165 -4.59 -4.29 1.35
C ILE A 165 -3.14 -3.82 1.42
N GLU A 166 -2.54 -3.48 0.28
CA GLU A 166 -1.17 -2.98 0.20
C GLU A 166 -1.01 -1.65 0.95
N ILE A 167 -1.93 -0.71 0.75
CA ILE A 167 -1.96 0.59 1.46
C ILE A 167 -2.18 0.38 2.97
N PHE A 168 -3.12 -0.49 3.36
CA PHE A 168 -3.40 -0.74 4.77
C PHE A 168 -2.22 -1.38 5.53
N LEU A 169 -1.47 -2.28 4.87
CA LEU A 169 -0.30 -2.92 5.46
C LEU A 169 0.93 -1.99 5.50
N SER A 170 0.99 -1.01 4.59
CA SER A 170 2.09 -0.04 4.48
C SER A 170 1.83 1.29 5.19
N ALA A 171 0.64 1.49 5.78
CA ALA A 171 0.29 2.71 6.50
C ALA A 171 1.16 2.90 7.77
N ALA A 172 2.35 3.45 7.56
CA ALA A 172 2.95 4.41 8.47
C ALA A 172 2.08 5.67 8.49
N GLU A 173 2.26 6.52 9.51
CA GLU A 173 1.51 7.75 9.90
C GLU A 173 1.09 8.73 8.77
N GLU A 174 1.42 8.46 7.51
CA GLU A 174 1.16 9.26 6.31
C GLU A 174 -0.28 9.09 5.73
N HIS A 175 -1.04 8.06 6.16
CA HIS A 175 -2.35 7.72 5.60
C HIS A 175 -3.54 7.86 6.59
N ASP A 176 -3.42 8.66 7.65
CA ASP A 176 -4.46 8.79 8.70
C ASP A 176 -5.86 9.17 8.18
N ASN A 177 -5.96 9.81 7.00
CA ASN A 177 -7.23 10.21 6.38
C ASN A 177 -7.62 9.38 5.15
N TRP A 178 -6.89 8.30 4.86
CA TRP A 178 -7.20 7.46 3.71
C TRP A 178 -8.41 6.55 4.02
N GLN A 179 -9.40 6.58 3.12
CA GLN A 179 -10.59 5.74 3.21
C GLN A 179 -10.56 4.70 2.08
N PRO A 180 -10.46 3.40 2.38
CA PRO A 180 -10.53 2.37 1.34
C PRO A 180 -11.92 2.32 0.72
N ALA A 181 -11.96 2.16 -0.60
CA ALA A 181 -13.19 2.00 -1.36
C ALA A 181 -13.01 0.96 -2.46
N ILE A 182 -14.00 0.10 -2.64
CA ILE A 182 -14.06 -0.90 -3.71
C ILE A 182 -15.33 -0.60 -4.51
N HIS A 183 -15.20 -0.36 -5.82
CA HIS A 183 -16.31 0.05 -6.70
C HIS A 183 -17.11 1.26 -6.18
N GLY A 184 -16.43 2.23 -5.55
CA GLY A 184 -17.07 3.41 -4.99
C GLY A 184 -17.86 3.18 -3.70
N HIS A 185 -17.84 1.96 -3.14
CA HIS A 185 -18.37 1.67 -1.81
C HIS A 185 -17.26 1.70 -0.77
N VAL A 186 -17.48 2.40 0.33
CA VAL A 186 -16.54 2.45 1.44
C VAL A 186 -16.41 1.06 2.10
N VAL A 187 -15.16 0.71 2.37
CA VAL A 187 -14.76 -0.54 3.02
C VAL A 187 -14.17 -0.21 4.38
N LEU A 188 -14.46 -1.05 5.36
CA LEU A 188 -13.84 -1.03 6.67
C LEU A 188 -12.71 -2.05 6.69
N MET A 189 -11.51 -1.59 7.06
CA MET A 189 -10.36 -2.46 7.25
C MET A 189 -9.90 -2.36 8.70
N SER A 190 -9.78 -3.50 9.38
CA SER A 190 -9.36 -3.53 10.77
C SER A 190 -8.68 -4.84 11.14
N TRP A 191 -7.83 -4.78 12.16
CA TRP A 191 -7.29 -5.99 12.80
C TRP A 191 -8.27 -6.47 13.88
N ASP A 192 -8.75 -7.71 13.76
CA ASP A 192 -9.59 -8.33 14.78
C ASP A 192 -8.79 -8.56 16.08
N GLN A 193 -9.30 -7.94 17.14
CA GLN A 193 -8.71 -7.98 18.47
C GLN A 193 -9.17 -9.20 19.30
N LYS A 194 -10.01 -10.09 18.75
CA LYS A 194 -10.49 -11.28 19.47
C LYS A 194 -9.84 -12.58 19.00
N ALA A 195 -9.41 -12.69 17.74
CA ALA A 195 -8.71 -13.88 17.23
C ALA A 195 -7.37 -14.16 17.94
N LYS A 196 -7.23 -15.35 18.56
CA LYS A 196 -5.97 -15.89 19.09
C LYS A 196 -5.72 -17.26 18.45
N PRO A 197 -4.45 -17.65 18.15
CA PRO A 197 -3.18 -16.94 18.36
C PRO A 197 -2.73 -16.05 17.18
N THR A 198 -3.28 -16.23 15.98
CA THR A 198 -2.85 -15.54 14.76
C THR A 198 -3.63 -14.23 14.54
N PRO A 199 -2.96 -13.10 14.22
CA PRO A 199 -3.67 -11.87 13.86
C PRO A 199 -4.58 -12.07 12.66
N LEU A 200 -5.80 -11.55 12.71
CA LEU A 200 -6.77 -11.60 11.62
C LEU A 200 -7.05 -10.17 11.15
N MET A 201 -6.81 -9.90 9.87
CA MET A 201 -7.21 -8.67 9.19
C MET A 201 -8.57 -8.90 8.54
N ILE A 202 -9.53 -8.03 8.83
CA ILE A 202 -10.87 -8.05 8.26
C ILE A 202 -10.97 -6.89 7.28
N LEU A 203 -11.41 -7.21 6.06
CA LEU A 203 -11.84 -6.26 5.03
C LEU A 203 -13.34 -6.48 4.81
N GLU A 204 -14.16 -5.50 5.17
CA GLU A 204 -15.62 -5.62 5.15
C GLU A 204 -16.26 -4.43 4.41
N GLN A 205 -17.13 -4.72 3.46
CA GLN A 205 -17.88 -3.66 2.75
C GLN A 205 -19.03 -3.14 3.62
N SER A 206 -19.13 -1.82 3.80
CA SER A 206 -20.19 -1.22 4.61
C SER A 206 -21.58 -1.47 4.01
N GLU A 207 -22.52 -1.95 4.83
CA GLU A 207 -23.91 -2.17 4.41
C GLU A 207 -24.65 -0.85 4.12
N GLU A 208 -24.27 0.24 4.79
CA GLU A 208 -24.94 1.55 4.77
C GLU A 208 -24.63 2.41 3.53
N GLY A 209 -23.77 1.95 2.61
CA GLY A 209 -23.69 2.51 1.26
C GLY A 209 -23.31 3.99 1.21
N VAL A 210 -22.22 4.38 1.85
CA VAL A 210 -21.57 5.66 1.55
C VAL A 210 -20.89 5.52 0.19
N ASN A 211 -21.55 6.01 -0.87
CA ASN A 211 -20.99 6.06 -2.21
C ASN A 211 -20.03 7.26 -2.31
N VAL A 212 -18.75 7.00 -2.54
CA VAL A 212 -17.79 8.06 -2.86
C VAL A 212 -17.88 8.39 -4.35
N SER A 213 -18.42 9.57 -4.69
CA SER A 213 -18.50 10.00 -6.09
C SER A 213 -17.10 10.42 -6.58
N PHE A 214 -16.51 9.66 -7.50
CA PHE A 214 -15.31 10.09 -8.19
C PHE A 214 -15.66 11.23 -9.14
N ARG A 215 -15.22 12.46 -8.83
CA ARG A 215 -15.33 13.61 -9.74
C ARG A 215 -14.39 13.39 -10.92
N SER A 216 -14.90 12.89 -12.04
CA SER A 216 -14.20 12.96 -13.32
C SER A 216 -14.08 14.44 -13.71
N ALA A 217 -12.86 14.97 -13.78
CA ALA A 217 -12.65 16.32 -14.30
C ALA A 217 -13.23 16.39 -15.73
N PRO A 218 -14.10 17.36 -16.04
CA PRO A 218 -14.62 17.49 -17.39
C PRO A 218 -13.45 17.83 -18.32
N VAL A 219 -13.21 16.94 -19.30
CA VAL A 219 -12.39 17.27 -20.46
C VAL A 219 -13.02 18.50 -21.10
N LYS A 220 -12.31 19.62 -21.02
CA LYS A 220 -12.70 20.88 -21.63
C LYS A 220 -12.69 20.65 -23.15
N SER A 221 -13.85 20.34 -23.72
CA SER A 221 -14.03 20.35 -25.17
C SER A 221 -13.73 21.76 -25.65
N ILE A 222 -12.68 21.89 -26.45
CA ILE A 222 -12.33 23.12 -27.13
C ILE A 222 -13.46 23.36 -28.13
N SER A 223 -14.28 24.38 -27.85
CA SER A 223 -15.30 24.86 -28.77
C SER A 223 -14.62 25.39 -30.03
N SER A 224 -14.88 24.73 -31.17
CA SER A 224 -14.53 25.24 -32.48
C SER A 224 -15.33 26.51 -32.75
N VAL A 225 -14.59 27.60 -32.95
CA VAL A 225 -15.09 28.93 -33.30
C VAL A 225 -15.68 28.90 -34.71
N SER A 226 -16.85 29.52 -34.84
CA SER A 226 -17.54 29.84 -36.09
C SER A 226 -16.68 30.66 -37.05
N SER A 227 -16.70 30.34 -38.34
CA SER A 227 -16.48 31.34 -39.39
C SER A 227 -17.53 31.21 -40.48
N SER A 228 -18.10 32.37 -40.77
CA SER A 228 -19.22 32.72 -41.64
C SER A 228 -19.06 32.34 -43.12
N ARG A 229 -20.22 32.10 -43.76
CA ARG A 229 -20.56 32.24 -45.20
C ARG A 229 -19.92 33.50 -45.84
N PRO A 230 -19.77 33.61 -47.19
CA PRO A 230 -20.88 33.48 -48.14
C PRO A 230 -20.57 32.89 -49.54
N GLN A 231 -21.57 32.27 -50.16
CA GLN A 231 -22.18 32.65 -51.44
C GLN A 231 -23.50 31.89 -51.59
#